data_AF-A0A314USC0-F1
#
_entry.id   AF-A0A314USC0-F1
#
_cell.length_a   1.000
_cell.length_b   1.000
_cell.length_c   1.000
_cell.angle_alpha   90.00
_cell.angle_beta   90.00
_cell.angle_gamma   90.00
#
_symmetry.space_group_name_H-M   'P 1'
#
loop_
_entity.id
_entity.type
_entity.pdbx_description
1 polymer ?
#
loop_
_entity_poly.entity_id
_entity_poly.type
_entity_poly.pdbx_seq_one_letter_code
_entity_poly.pdbx_strand_id
1 'polypeptide(L)'
;MILGKRFFVTPSDSVAVIAANAVEALPYFSAGLKGVARSMPTSAALDVVAKHLNLKFFEFVGKKVLEQVRIIYVRKMHWATFGRHYYTRYDYENVDAGAAKELMASLVKLQSSLSEVNQIVKGIRSDVSSVVNADEFEYKDPVDGSISKHQGIRYLFEDGSRLVFRLSGTGSEGATIRLYIEQYEKDPSKIGRESQEALGPLVEVALKLSKRQEFTGRSAPTVIT
;
A
#
# COMPACT_ATOMS: atom_id res chain seq x y z
N MET A 1 21.24 32.09 2.19
CA MET A 1 22.07 33.24 1.80
C MET A 1 22.46 33.95 3.07
N ILE A 2 23.75 34.11 3.32
CA ILE A 2 24.26 34.81 4.51
C ILE A 2 25.01 36.05 4.02
N LEU A 3 24.59 37.21 4.51
CA LEU A 3 25.16 38.51 4.17
C LEU A 3 25.87 39.07 5.41
N GLY A 4 27.16 39.38 5.28
CA GLY A 4 27.96 39.97 6.34
C GLY A 4 28.59 41.30 5.93
N LYS A 5 29.15 42.03 6.89
CA LYS A 5 29.88 43.28 6.61
C LYS A 5 31.16 42.94 5.83
N ARG A 6 31.12 43.13 4.51
CA ARG A 6 32.20 42.89 3.52
C ARG A 6 32.46 41.43 3.11
N PHE A 7 31.51 40.52 3.32
CA PHE A 7 31.60 39.18 2.72
C PHE A 7 30.22 38.64 2.34
N PHE A 8 30.21 37.74 1.35
CA PHE A 8 29.02 37.13 0.78
C PHE A 8 29.17 35.61 0.79
N VAL A 9 28.18 34.91 1.35
CA VAL A 9 28.09 33.45 1.25
C VAL A 9 26.98 33.11 0.28
N THR A 10 27.35 32.41 -0.80
CA THR A 10 26.38 32.02 -1.84
C THR A 10 25.28 31.13 -1.23
N PRO A 11 24.08 31.06 -1.82
CA PRO A 11 23.05 30.13 -1.37
C PRO A 11 23.53 28.66 -1.33
N SER A 12 24.38 28.27 -2.28
CA SER A 12 24.96 26.92 -2.34
C SER A 12 25.96 26.65 -1.22
N ASP A 13 26.86 27.58 -0.94
CA ASP A 13 27.81 27.43 0.17
C ASP A 13 27.09 27.53 1.52
N SER A 14 26.04 28.34 1.59
CA SER A 14 25.22 28.48 2.79
C SER A 14 24.60 27.15 3.22
N VAL A 15 24.07 26.33 2.30
CA VAL A 15 23.53 25.01 2.65
C VAL A 15 24.64 24.02 3.03
N ALA A 16 25.80 24.09 2.38
CA ALA A 16 26.95 23.25 2.72
C ALA A 16 27.49 23.56 4.13
N VAL A 17 27.64 24.85 4.48
CA VAL A 17 28.07 25.30 5.81
C VAL A 17 27.06 24.88 6.89
N ILE A 18 25.75 25.03 6.63
CA ILE A 18 24.72 24.57 7.57
C ILE A 18 24.84 23.06 7.78
N ALA A 19 24.92 22.26 6.71
CA ALA A 19 25.04 20.81 6.82
C ALA A 19 26.30 20.37 7.58
N ALA A 20 27.44 21.03 7.35
CA ALA A 20 28.71 20.71 8.00
C ALA A 20 28.67 20.92 9.53
N ASN A 21 27.87 21.90 10.00
CA ASN A 21 27.84 22.31 11.41
C ASN A 21 26.51 21.97 12.10
N ALA A 22 25.56 21.34 11.41
CA ALA A 22 24.19 21.21 11.88
C ALA A 22 24.06 20.52 13.24
N VAL A 23 24.79 19.43 13.45
CA VAL A 23 24.69 18.61 14.68
C VAL A 23 25.20 19.37 15.90
N GLU A 24 26.26 20.17 15.73
CA GLU A 24 26.88 20.95 16.80
C GLU A 24 26.09 22.25 17.07
N ALA A 25 25.65 22.94 16.03
CA ALA A 25 25.09 24.28 16.13
C ALA A 25 23.56 24.33 16.26
N LEU A 26 22.83 23.28 15.88
CA LEU A 26 21.36 23.28 15.81
C LEU A 26 20.76 22.17 16.68
N PRO A 27 20.06 22.49 17.78
CA PRO A 27 19.49 21.49 18.70
C PRO A 27 18.60 20.44 18.01
N TYR A 28 17.88 20.84 16.96
CA TYR A 28 17.03 19.95 16.17
C TYR A 28 17.81 18.78 15.52
N PHE A 29 19.08 18.98 15.16
CA PHE A 29 19.92 17.98 14.53
C PHE A 29 20.90 17.30 15.49
N SER A 30 20.71 17.46 16.81
CA SER A 30 21.54 16.81 17.85
C SER A 30 21.64 15.28 17.69
N ALA A 31 20.60 14.63 17.16
CA ALA A 31 20.59 13.19 16.86
C ALA A 31 21.21 12.81 15.50
N GLY A 32 21.86 13.76 14.81
CA GLY A 32 22.51 13.57 13.52
C GLY A 32 21.64 13.91 12.30
N LEU A 33 22.30 14.17 11.17
CA LEU A 33 21.65 14.34 9.86
C LEU A 33 21.33 12.98 9.21
N LYS A 34 20.12 12.80 8.68
CA LYS A 34 19.73 11.57 7.96
C LYS A 34 20.12 11.56 6.48
N GLY A 35 20.43 12.72 5.93
CA GLY A 35 20.81 12.93 4.54
C GLY A 35 20.66 14.39 4.15
N VAL A 36 21.20 14.75 2.99
CA VAL A 36 21.17 16.10 2.42
C VAL A 36 20.81 16.03 0.94
N ALA A 37 20.26 17.12 0.41
CA ALA A 37 19.88 17.19 -1.00
C ALA A 37 20.05 18.59 -1.56
N ARG A 38 20.39 18.69 -2.85
CA ARG A 38 20.40 19.96 -3.61
C ARG A 38 19.71 19.82 -4.95
N SER A 39 19.23 20.92 -5.51
CA SER A 39 18.80 20.92 -6.89
C SER A 39 20.01 20.85 -7.84
N MET A 40 19.87 20.21 -8.99
CA MET A 40 20.90 20.05 -10.01
C MET A 40 21.64 21.37 -10.37
N PRO A 41 20.97 22.53 -10.56
CA PRO A 41 21.69 23.77 -10.85
C PRO A 41 22.43 24.38 -9.63
N THR A 42 22.20 23.89 -8.40
CA THR A 42 22.93 24.34 -7.21
C THR A 42 24.36 23.79 -7.24
N SER A 43 25.35 24.59 -6.83
CA SER A 43 26.76 24.15 -6.79
C SER A 43 26.97 22.89 -5.94
N ALA A 44 27.97 22.10 -6.31
CA ALA A 44 28.33 20.82 -5.69
C ALA A 44 29.03 20.93 -4.30
N ALA A 45 29.06 22.13 -3.69
CA ALA A 45 29.65 22.33 -2.36
C ALA A 45 29.05 21.40 -1.30
N LEU A 46 27.74 21.12 -1.38
CA LEU A 46 27.06 20.21 -0.46
C LEU A 46 27.48 18.75 -0.63
N ASP A 47 27.87 18.34 -1.84
CA ASP A 47 28.28 16.98 -2.21
C ASP A 47 29.58 16.61 -1.50
N VAL A 48 30.51 17.57 -1.44
CA VAL A 48 31.79 17.43 -0.72
C VAL A 48 31.54 17.21 0.77
N VAL A 49 30.66 18.01 1.38
CA VAL A 49 30.28 17.86 2.79
C VAL A 49 29.59 16.53 3.04
N ALA A 50 28.65 16.14 2.18
CA ALA A 50 27.93 14.87 2.29
C ALA A 50 28.90 13.67 2.25
N LYS A 51 29.88 13.69 1.35
CA LYS A 51 30.91 12.66 1.25
C LYS A 51 31.80 12.62 2.50
N HIS A 52 32.23 13.79 3.00
CA HIS A 52 33.08 13.88 4.18
C HIS A 52 32.38 13.36 5.46
N LEU A 53 31.10 13.69 5.62
CA LEU A 53 30.29 13.26 6.76
C LEU A 53 29.61 11.90 6.58
N ASN A 54 29.89 11.18 5.48
CA ASN A 54 29.26 9.91 5.12
C ASN A 54 27.72 9.95 5.15
N LEU A 55 27.15 11.03 4.62
CA LEU A 55 25.70 11.25 4.55
C LEU A 55 25.12 10.76 3.22
N LYS A 56 23.86 10.29 3.25
CA LYS A 56 23.09 10.07 2.03
C LYS A 56 22.88 11.40 1.30
N PHE A 57 23.22 11.45 0.01
CA PHE A 57 23.13 12.64 -0.83
C PHE A 57 22.16 12.42 -2.00
N PHE A 58 21.39 13.46 -2.35
CA PHE A 58 20.46 13.45 -3.48
C PHE A 58 20.57 14.73 -4.32
N GLU A 59 20.64 14.57 -5.64
CA GLU A 59 20.53 15.66 -6.62
C GLU A 59 19.18 15.57 -7.34
N PHE A 60 18.48 16.69 -7.56
CA PHE A 60 17.14 16.70 -8.16
C PHE A 60 16.83 17.92 -9.04
N VAL A 61 15.79 17.86 -9.88
CA VAL A 61 15.36 19.00 -10.73
C VAL A 61 14.00 19.54 -10.28
N GLY A 62 13.90 20.85 -10.04
CA GLY A 62 12.64 21.54 -9.76
C GLY A 62 12.19 21.56 -8.27
N LYS A 63 11.26 22.47 -7.93
CA LYS A 63 10.84 22.74 -6.54
C LYS A 63 9.91 21.68 -5.92
N LYS A 64 9.18 20.91 -6.75
CA LYS A 64 8.24 19.86 -6.28
C LYS A 64 8.93 18.62 -5.70
N VAL A 65 10.25 18.49 -5.85
CA VAL A 65 10.97 17.26 -5.51
C VAL A 65 11.29 17.14 -4.02
N LEU A 66 11.43 18.23 -3.26
CA LEU A 66 11.75 18.11 -1.82
C LEU A 66 10.63 17.44 -1.01
N GLU A 67 9.37 17.76 -1.31
CA GLU A 67 8.21 17.11 -0.69
C GLU A 67 8.10 15.64 -1.13
N GLN A 68 8.27 15.37 -2.41
CA GLN A 68 8.25 14.00 -2.94
C GLN A 68 9.40 13.15 -2.39
N VAL A 69 10.60 13.70 -2.23
CA VAL A 69 11.76 13.01 -1.64
C VAL A 69 11.50 12.68 -0.18
N ARG A 70 10.91 13.60 0.58
CA ARG A 70 10.50 13.33 1.97
C ARG A 70 9.47 12.20 2.03
N ILE A 71 8.44 12.25 1.19
CA ILE A 71 7.38 11.22 1.14
C ILE A 71 7.96 9.87 0.74
N ILE A 72 8.81 9.81 -0.29
CA ILE A 72 9.45 8.57 -0.73
C ILE A 72 10.33 8.00 0.38
N TYR A 73 11.08 8.83 1.10
CA TYR A 73 11.95 8.39 2.17
C TYR A 73 11.16 7.87 3.37
N VAL A 74 10.15 8.62 3.82
CA VAL A 74 9.26 8.20 4.91
C VAL A 74 8.55 6.90 4.55
N ARG A 75 8.05 6.78 3.31
CA ARG A 75 7.42 5.55 2.80
C ARG A 75 8.39 4.37 2.80
N LYS A 76 9.61 4.55 2.26
CA LYS A 76 10.64 3.50 2.22
C LYS A 76 11.05 3.06 3.63
N MET A 77 11.22 4.00 4.56
CA MET A 77 11.51 3.68 5.96
C MET A 77 10.35 2.93 6.62
N HIS A 78 9.12 3.42 6.44
CA HIS A 78 7.93 2.76 6.98
C HIS A 78 7.83 1.32 6.49
N TRP A 79 7.98 1.10 5.18
CA TRP A 79 7.94 -0.26 4.63
C TRP A 79 9.12 -1.13 5.08
N ALA A 80 10.32 -0.57 5.22
CA ALA A 80 11.45 -1.32 5.76
C ALA A 80 11.25 -1.75 7.22
N THR A 81 10.53 -0.94 8.02
CA THR A 81 10.27 -1.23 9.43
C THR A 81 9.07 -2.16 9.62
N PHE A 82 7.96 -1.90 8.93
CA PHE A 82 6.66 -2.53 9.19
C PHE A 82 6.19 -3.47 8.08
N GLY A 83 6.93 -3.60 6.98
CA GLY A 83 6.45 -4.24 5.76
C GLY A 83 5.54 -3.33 4.94
N ARG A 84 5.15 -3.81 3.77
CA ARG A 84 4.25 -3.12 2.84
C ARG A 84 2.97 -3.92 2.67
N HIS A 85 1.84 -3.25 2.83
CA HIS A 85 0.54 -3.75 2.39
C HIS A 85 0.30 -3.24 0.98
N TYR A 86 0.46 -4.11 -0.01
CA TYR A 86 -0.05 -3.86 -1.35
C TYR A 86 -1.56 -3.94 -1.33
N TYR A 87 -2.24 -3.02 -2.02
CA TYR A 87 -3.69 -2.93 -1.99
C TYR A 87 -4.23 -2.60 -3.37
N THR A 88 -5.33 -3.24 -3.75
CA THR A 88 -6.19 -2.78 -4.84
C THR A 88 -7.65 -3.09 -4.53
N ARG A 89 -8.56 -2.30 -5.10
CA ARG A 89 -9.99 -2.56 -5.06
C ARG A 89 -10.55 -2.69 -6.47
N TYR A 90 -11.27 -3.79 -6.72
CA TYR A 90 -11.96 -4.05 -7.97
C TYR A 90 -13.46 -3.89 -7.74
N ASP A 91 -14.07 -2.93 -8.44
CA ASP A 91 -15.52 -2.69 -8.39
C ASP A 91 -16.18 -3.22 -9.67
N TYR A 92 -17.20 -4.07 -9.50
CA TYR A 92 -18.04 -4.57 -10.58
C TYR A 92 -19.42 -3.95 -10.42
N GLU A 93 -19.62 -2.84 -11.12
CA GLU A 93 -20.83 -2.03 -11.02
C GLU A 93 -21.93 -2.55 -11.95
N ASN A 94 -23.18 -2.29 -11.58
CA ASN A 94 -24.37 -2.64 -12.36
C ASN A 94 -24.42 -4.13 -12.73
N VAL A 95 -24.07 -5.02 -11.79
CA VAL A 95 -24.26 -6.47 -11.95
C VAL A 95 -25.68 -6.85 -11.56
N ASP A 96 -26.19 -7.96 -12.09
CA ASP A 96 -27.48 -8.50 -11.67
C ASP A 96 -27.46 -8.80 -10.16
N ALA A 97 -28.50 -8.32 -9.45
CA ALA A 97 -28.54 -8.40 -8.00
C ALA A 97 -28.79 -9.85 -7.51
N GLY A 98 -29.49 -10.68 -8.28
CA GLY A 98 -29.70 -12.09 -7.99
C GLY A 98 -28.39 -12.86 -8.07
N ALA A 99 -27.73 -12.77 -9.22
CA ALA A 99 -26.43 -13.39 -9.47
C ALA A 99 -25.36 -12.93 -8.46
N ALA A 100 -25.35 -11.64 -8.11
CA ALA A 100 -24.43 -11.12 -7.10
C ALA A 100 -24.70 -11.72 -5.71
N LYS A 101 -25.96 -11.90 -5.32
CA LYS A 101 -26.31 -12.58 -4.05
C LYS A 101 -25.91 -14.05 -4.06
N GLU A 102 -26.11 -14.75 -5.17
CA GLU A 102 -25.69 -16.15 -5.33
C GLU A 102 -24.17 -16.31 -5.22
N LEU A 103 -23.41 -15.40 -5.84
CA LEU A 103 -21.96 -15.35 -5.68
C LEU A 103 -21.56 -15.20 -4.21
N MET A 104 -22.14 -14.24 -3.50
CA MET A 104 -21.82 -14.01 -2.08
C MET A 104 -22.20 -15.23 -1.23
N ALA A 105 -23.36 -15.83 -1.46
CA ALA A 105 -23.77 -17.06 -0.78
C ALA A 105 -22.82 -18.22 -1.04
N SER A 106 -22.28 -18.34 -2.26
CA SER A 106 -21.28 -19.36 -2.59
C SER A 106 -19.98 -19.19 -1.79
N LEU A 107 -19.53 -17.94 -1.60
CA LEU A 107 -18.36 -17.61 -0.80
C LEU A 107 -18.60 -17.90 0.70
N VAL A 108 -19.77 -17.49 1.22
CA VAL A 108 -20.18 -17.80 2.61
C VAL A 108 -20.21 -19.32 2.85
N LYS A 109 -20.73 -20.11 1.90
CA LYS A 109 -20.71 -21.58 2.02
C LYS A 109 -19.29 -22.12 2.05
N LEU A 110 -18.42 -21.62 1.17
CA LEU A 110 -17.04 -22.08 1.06
C LEU A 110 -16.21 -21.72 2.31
N GLN A 111 -16.52 -20.61 2.98
CA GLN A 111 -15.81 -20.16 4.19
C GLN A 111 -15.85 -21.20 5.33
N SER A 112 -16.88 -22.06 5.36
CA SER A 112 -17.03 -23.10 6.39
C SER A 112 -16.02 -24.25 6.28
N SER A 113 -15.25 -24.33 5.19
CA SER A 113 -14.24 -25.38 4.97
C SER A 113 -12.91 -24.80 4.53
N LEU A 114 -12.03 -24.47 5.48
CA LEU A 114 -10.68 -23.97 5.17
C LEU A 114 -9.85 -24.98 4.38
N SER A 115 -10.09 -26.29 4.55
CA SER A 115 -9.42 -27.33 3.77
C SER A 115 -9.78 -27.21 2.28
N GLU A 116 -11.07 -27.07 1.97
CA GLU A 116 -11.55 -26.89 0.59
C GLU A 116 -11.07 -25.56 -0.01
N VAL A 117 -11.15 -24.46 0.77
CA VAL A 117 -10.60 -23.16 0.36
C VAL A 117 -9.13 -23.31 -0.02
N ASN A 118 -8.32 -23.93 0.84
CA ASN A 118 -6.89 -24.08 0.59
C ASN A 118 -6.57 -25.02 -0.57
N GLN A 119 -7.36 -26.08 -0.79
CA GLN A 119 -7.23 -26.91 -2.00
C GLN A 119 -7.46 -26.08 -3.27
N ILE A 120 -8.48 -25.23 -3.28
CA ILE A 120 -8.77 -24.34 -4.41
C ILE A 120 -7.65 -23.31 -4.59
N VAL A 121 -7.25 -22.61 -3.52
CA VAL A 121 -6.18 -21.60 -3.55
C VAL A 121 -4.89 -22.21 -4.08
N LYS A 122 -4.46 -23.37 -3.56
CA LYS A 122 -3.23 -24.04 -4.00
C LYS A 122 -3.33 -24.64 -5.40
N GLY A 123 -4.53 -25.04 -5.83
CA GLY A 123 -4.81 -25.46 -7.20
C GLY A 123 -4.73 -24.31 -8.21
N ILE A 124 -5.06 -23.09 -7.79
CA ILE A 124 -4.94 -21.87 -8.61
C ILE A 124 -3.49 -21.37 -8.62
N ARG A 125 -2.90 -21.18 -7.43
CA ARG A 125 -1.55 -20.64 -7.23
C ARG A 125 -0.91 -21.27 -5.99
N SER A 126 0.05 -22.17 -6.22
CA SER A 126 0.75 -22.89 -5.15
C SER A 126 1.63 -21.98 -4.28
N ASP A 127 2.09 -20.86 -4.85
CA ASP A 127 2.93 -19.84 -4.23
C ASP A 127 2.18 -18.83 -3.34
N VAL A 128 0.84 -18.79 -3.42
CA VAL A 128 0.01 -17.96 -2.53
C VAL A 128 -0.13 -18.65 -1.18
N SER A 129 -0.06 -17.89 -0.09
CA SER A 129 -0.17 -18.42 1.28
C SER A 129 -1.50 -19.15 1.54
N SER A 130 -1.56 -19.94 2.61
CA SER A 130 -2.80 -20.64 2.99
C SER A 130 -3.73 -19.70 3.76
N VAL A 131 -5.04 -19.86 3.55
CA VAL A 131 -6.08 -19.20 4.35
C VAL A 131 -6.16 -19.89 5.72
N VAL A 132 -6.02 -19.10 6.78
CA VAL A 132 -6.05 -19.55 8.18
C VAL A 132 -7.33 -19.16 8.90
N ASN A 133 -8.08 -18.19 8.36
CA ASN A 133 -9.40 -17.82 8.87
C ASN A 133 -10.28 -17.33 7.72
N ALA A 134 -11.57 -17.65 7.77
CA ALA A 134 -12.56 -17.14 6.83
C ALA A 134 -13.88 -16.91 7.58
N ASP A 135 -14.42 -15.70 7.44
CA ASP A 135 -15.63 -15.30 8.16
C ASP A 135 -16.47 -14.28 7.39
N GLU A 136 -17.74 -14.23 7.74
CA GLU A 136 -18.63 -13.17 7.31
C GLU A 136 -18.66 -12.09 8.40
N PHE A 137 -18.13 -10.91 8.09
CA PHE A 137 -17.85 -9.88 9.07
C PHE A 137 -19.14 -9.35 9.71
N GLU A 138 -19.14 -9.38 11.04
CA GLU A 138 -20.16 -8.79 11.90
C GLU A 138 -19.48 -7.77 12.82
N TYR A 139 -20.11 -6.59 12.95
CA TYR A 139 -19.65 -5.55 13.86
C TYR A 139 -20.71 -5.28 14.92
N LYS A 140 -20.28 -5.30 16.18
CA LYS A 140 -21.09 -4.89 17.33
C LYS A 140 -20.57 -3.54 17.84
N ASP A 141 -21.40 -2.53 17.75
CA ASP A 141 -21.06 -1.18 18.19
C ASP A 141 -20.95 -1.14 19.73
N PRO A 142 -19.84 -0.64 20.29
CA PRO A 142 -19.63 -0.61 21.73
C PRO A 142 -20.37 0.53 22.45
N VAL A 143 -20.91 1.51 21.72
CA VAL A 143 -21.61 2.69 22.25
C VAL A 143 -23.11 2.40 22.37
N ASP A 144 -23.74 1.89 21.31
CA ASP A 144 -25.19 1.66 21.28
C ASP A 144 -25.59 0.18 21.29
N GLY A 145 -24.62 -0.74 21.16
CA GLY A 145 -24.85 -2.18 21.16
C GLY A 145 -25.46 -2.73 19.87
N SER A 146 -25.65 -1.89 18.84
CA SER A 146 -26.20 -2.30 17.55
C SER A 146 -25.28 -3.33 16.86
N ILE A 147 -25.90 -4.22 16.07
CA ILE A 147 -25.20 -5.30 15.38
C ILE A 147 -25.41 -5.14 13.88
N SER A 148 -24.32 -4.92 13.15
CA SER A 148 -24.28 -4.90 11.69
C SER A 148 -23.75 -6.23 11.17
N LYS A 149 -24.65 -7.07 10.64
CA LYS A 149 -24.32 -8.38 10.07
C LYS A 149 -24.05 -8.29 8.57
N HIS A 150 -23.47 -9.34 8.00
CA HIS A 150 -23.29 -9.50 6.55
C HIS A 150 -22.51 -8.34 5.89
N GLN A 151 -21.49 -7.82 6.58
CA GLN A 151 -20.72 -6.64 6.13
C GLN A 151 -19.59 -6.98 5.14
N GLY A 152 -19.47 -8.25 4.76
CA GLY A 152 -18.54 -8.76 3.76
C GLY A 152 -17.87 -10.07 4.20
N ILE A 153 -17.52 -10.91 3.25
CA ILE A 153 -16.77 -12.15 3.49
C ILE A 153 -15.29 -11.84 3.47
N ARG A 154 -14.54 -12.33 4.46
CA ARG A 154 -13.09 -12.17 4.57
C ARG A 154 -12.42 -13.54 4.47
N TYR A 155 -11.34 -13.63 3.70
CA TYR A 155 -10.41 -14.74 3.75
C TYR A 155 -9.05 -14.18 4.17
N LEU A 156 -8.57 -14.59 5.35
CA LEU A 156 -7.35 -14.11 5.98
C LEU A 156 -6.25 -15.16 5.83
N PHE A 157 -5.12 -14.76 5.28
CA PHE A 157 -4.01 -15.62 4.93
C PHE A 157 -2.97 -15.65 6.06
N GLU A 158 -2.23 -16.74 6.16
CA GLU A 158 -1.18 -16.94 7.18
C GLU A 158 -0.10 -15.84 7.14
N ASP A 159 0.19 -15.32 5.95
CA ASP A 159 1.19 -14.28 5.73
C ASP A 159 0.69 -12.86 6.08
N GLY A 160 -0.55 -12.70 6.52
CA GLY A 160 -1.16 -11.39 6.80
C GLY A 160 -1.86 -10.75 5.59
N SER A 161 -1.84 -11.39 4.42
CA SER A 161 -2.66 -11.00 3.28
C SER A 161 -4.15 -11.26 3.54
N ARG A 162 -5.03 -10.59 2.79
CA ARG A 162 -6.47 -10.80 2.88
C ARG A 162 -7.21 -10.52 1.58
N LEU A 163 -8.30 -11.26 1.42
CA LEU A 163 -9.34 -10.99 0.43
C LEU A 163 -10.61 -10.58 1.17
N VAL A 164 -11.27 -9.52 0.72
CA VAL A 164 -12.59 -9.14 1.22
C VAL A 164 -13.55 -8.96 0.06
N PHE A 165 -14.68 -9.65 0.12
CA PHE A 165 -15.78 -9.54 -0.84
C PHE A 165 -16.93 -8.82 -0.15
N ARG A 166 -17.42 -7.74 -0.76
CA ARG A 166 -18.53 -6.96 -0.24
C ARG A 166 -19.54 -6.67 -1.33
N LEU A 167 -20.81 -6.88 -1.02
CA LEU A 167 -21.92 -6.49 -1.88
C LEU A 167 -22.46 -5.14 -1.40
N SER A 168 -22.73 -4.24 -2.33
CA SER A 168 -23.27 -2.91 -2.04
C SER A 168 -24.28 -2.47 -3.09
N GLY A 169 -25.22 -1.61 -2.69
CA GLY A 169 -26.15 -0.93 -3.60
C GLY A 169 -27.09 -1.87 -4.34
N THR A 170 -27.85 -2.73 -3.66
CA THR A 170 -28.80 -3.70 -4.26
C THR A 170 -30.15 -3.07 -4.65
N GLY A 171 -30.13 -1.86 -5.19
CA GLY A 171 -31.32 -1.10 -5.56
C GLY A 171 -31.85 -1.46 -6.96
N SER A 172 -32.71 -0.60 -7.52
CA SER A 172 -33.25 -0.76 -8.87
C SER A 172 -32.18 -0.68 -9.97
N GLU A 173 -31.00 -0.14 -9.68
CA GLU A 173 -29.89 0.06 -10.63
C GLU A 173 -28.92 -1.14 -10.69
N GLY A 174 -29.27 -2.25 -10.04
CA GLY A 174 -28.44 -3.47 -9.97
C GLY A 174 -27.72 -3.59 -8.63
N ALA A 175 -26.56 -4.24 -8.62
CA ALA A 175 -25.68 -4.32 -7.46
C ALA A 175 -24.23 -4.01 -7.83
N THR A 176 -23.42 -3.67 -6.82
CA THR A 176 -21.97 -3.50 -6.96
C THR A 176 -21.24 -4.50 -6.08
N ILE A 177 -20.46 -5.38 -6.70
CA ILE A 177 -19.54 -6.28 -6.00
C ILE A 177 -18.20 -5.56 -5.88
N ARG A 178 -17.73 -5.39 -4.65
CA ARG A 178 -16.42 -4.81 -4.33
C ARG A 178 -15.51 -5.90 -3.82
N LEU A 179 -14.38 -6.07 -4.49
CA LEU A 179 -13.33 -7.00 -4.12
C LEU A 179 -12.12 -6.19 -3.66
N TYR A 180 -11.78 -6.32 -2.39
CA TYR A 180 -10.59 -5.74 -1.78
C TYR A 180 -9.51 -6.81 -1.69
N ILE A 181 -8.35 -6.51 -2.25
CA ILE A 181 -7.24 -7.45 -2.36
C ILE A 181 -6.05 -6.79 -1.70
N GLU A 182 -5.53 -7.44 -0.67
CA GLU A 182 -4.42 -6.91 0.11
C GLU A 182 -3.36 -7.99 0.32
N GLN A 183 -2.14 -7.69 -0.09
CA GLN A 183 -1.00 -8.58 0.09
C GLN A 183 0.02 -7.94 1.01
N TYR A 184 0.34 -8.62 2.11
CA TYR A 184 1.41 -8.19 3.00
C TYR A 184 2.76 -8.71 2.51
N GLU A 185 3.77 -7.83 2.52
CA GLU A 185 5.12 -8.15 2.11
C GLU A 185 6.12 -7.61 3.12
N LYS A 186 6.97 -8.49 3.65
CA LYS A 186 8.03 -8.14 4.60
C LYS A 186 9.43 -8.35 4.02
N ASP A 187 9.57 -9.06 2.90
CA ASP A 187 10.85 -9.30 2.26
C ASP A 187 11.39 -7.99 1.64
N PRO A 188 12.54 -7.46 2.11
CA PRO A 188 13.11 -6.22 1.59
C PRO A 188 13.37 -6.22 0.08
N SER A 189 13.61 -7.40 -0.51
CA SER A 189 13.83 -7.54 -1.95
C SER A 189 12.53 -7.40 -2.77
N LYS A 190 11.38 -7.62 -2.14
CA LYS A 190 10.06 -7.65 -2.80
C LYS A 190 9.18 -6.45 -2.46
N ILE A 191 9.47 -5.72 -1.37
CA ILE A 191 8.75 -4.50 -0.95
C ILE A 191 8.77 -3.39 -2.01
N GLY A 192 9.79 -3.37 -2.87
CA GLY A 192 9.97 -2.37 -3.91
C GLY A 192 9.22 -2.63 -5.22
N ARG A 193 8.51 -3.75 -5.35
CA ARG A 193 7.79 -4.12 -6.59
C ARG A 193 6.66 -3.16 -6.93
N GLU A 194 6.28 -3.15 -8.20
CA GLU A 194 5.07 -2.47 -8.65
C GLU A 194 3.83 -3.14 -8.09
N SER A 195 2.80 -2.35 -7.73
CA SER A 195 1.66 -2.88 -6.98
C SER A 195 0.89 -3.94 -7.75
N GLN A 196 0.65 -3.72 -9.05
CA GLN A 196 -0.09 -4.66 -9.90
C GLN A 196 0.66 -5.98 -10.09
N GLU A 197 1.99 -5.92 -10.19
CA GLU A 197 2.83 -7.12 -10.29
C GLU A 197 2.80 -7.92 -8.98
N ALA A 198 2.97 -7.24 -7.85
CA ALA A 198 2.95 -7.89 -6.54
C ALA A 198 1.61 -8.57 -6.25
N LEU A 199 0.50 -7.91 -6.58
CA LEU A 199 -0.87 -8.38 -6.31
C LEU A 199 -1.37 -9.44 -7.31
N GLY A 200 -0.76 -9.55 -8.49
CA GLY A 200 -1.20 -10.44 -9.58
C GLY A 200 -1.59 -11.86 -9.14
N PRO A 201 -0.76 -12.58 -8.35
CA PRO A 201 -1.09 -13.91 -7.84
C PRO A 201 -2.37 -13.94 -7.00
N LEU A 202 -2.51 -12.98 -6.08
CA LEU A 202 -3.65 -12.92 -5.18
C LEU A 202 -4.93 -12.43 -5.88
N VAL A 203 -4.80 -11.56 -6.90
CA VAL A 203 -5.88 -11.18 -7.80
C VAL A 203 -6.41 -12.40 -8.55
N GLU A 204 -5.52 -13.22 -9.12
CA GLU A 204 -5.92 -14.44 -9.83
C GLU A 204 -6.69 -15.41 -8.91
N VAL A 205 -6.19 -15.61 -7.69
CA VAL A 205 -6.89 -16.41 -6.66
C VAL A 205 -8.27 -15.83 -6.38
N ALA A 206 -8.39 -14.53 -6.13
CA ALA A 206 -9.66 -13.92 -5.79
C ALA A 206 -10.72 -14.04 -6.90
N LEU A 207 -10.32 -13.86 -8.16
CA LEU A 207 -11.22 -13.94 -9.31
C LEU A 207 -11.72 -15.37 -9.55
N LYS A 208 -10.84 -16.37 -9.42
CA LYS A 208 -11.18 -17.78 -9.62
C LYS A 208 -11.93 -18.36 -8.41
N LEU A 209 -11.52 -18.02 -7.19
CA LEU A 209 -12.18 -18.46 -5.95
C LEU A 209 -13.65 -18.01 -5.89
N SER A 210 -13.93 -16.79 -6.32
CA SER A 210 -15.30 -16.24 -6.35
C SER A 210 -16.13 -16.70 -7.53
N LYS A 211 -15.55 -17.42 -8.50
CA LYS A 211 -16.21 -17.82 -9.76
C LYS A 211 -16.96 -16.65 -10.41
N ARG A 212 -16.41 -15.44 -10.26
CA ARG A 212 -17.13 -14.20 -10.53
C ARG A 212 -17.62 -14.12 -11.97
N GLN A 213 -16.81 -14.58 -12.91
CA GLN A 213 -17.18 -14.59 -14.32
C GLN A 213 -18.35 -15.56 -14.60
N GLU A 214 -18.42 -16.70 -13.89
CA GLU A 214 -19.52 -17.67 -14.03
C GLU A 214 -20.84 -17.09 -13.52
N PHE A 215 -20.82 -16.41 -12.36
CA PHE A 215 -22.02 -15.80 -11.80
C PHE A 215 -22.45 -14.53 -12.55
N THR A 216 -21.52 -13.62 -12.86
CA THR A 216 -21.86 -12.26 -13.31
C THR A 216 -21.67 -12.04 -14.81
N GLY A 217 -21.04 -12.97 -15.53
CA GLY A 217 -20.67 -12.82 -16.95
C GLY A 217 -19.59 -11.76 -17.22
N ARG A 218 -19.19 -10.95 -16.22
CA ARG A 218 -18.19 -9.89 -16.39
C ARG A 218 -16.80 -10.51 -16.55
N SER A 219 -15.98 -10.02 -17.48
CA SER A 219 -14.58 -10.47 -17.64
C SER A 219 -13.56 -9.55 -16.94
N ALA A 220 -13.94 -8.30 -16.68
CA ALA A 220 -13.08 -7.28 -16.07
C ALA A 220 -13.87 -6.39 -15.09
N PRO A 221 -13.22 -5.77 -14.09
CA PRO A 221 -13.84 -4.78 -13.22
C PRO A 221 -14.23 -3.52 -14.00
N THR A 222 -15.24 -2.80 -13.50
CA THR A 222 -15.62 -1.47 -14.01
C THR A 222 -14.63 -0.41 -13.55
N VAL A 223 -14.19 -0.50 -12.29
CA VAL A 223 -13.20 0.41 -11.70
C VAL A 223 -12.14 -0.37 -10.95
N ILE A 224 -10.88 0.06 -11.09
CA ILE A 224 -9.74 -0.41 -10.30
C ILE A 224 -9.18 0.78 -9.52
N THR A 225 -9.01 0.63 -8.21
CA THR A 225 -8.34 1.61 -7.33
C THR A 225 -7.09 1.00 -6.70
#